data_AF-A0A7H8IG05-F1
#
_entry.id   AF-A0A7H8IG05-F1
#
_cell.length_a   1.000
_cell.length_b   1.000
_cell.length_c   1.000
_cell.angle_alpha   90.00
_cell.angle_beta   90.00
_cell.angle_gamma   90.00
#
_symmetry.space_group_name_H-M   'P 1'
#
loop_
_entity.id
_entity.type
_entity.pdbx_description
1 polymer ?
#
loop_
_entity_poly.entity_id
_entity_poly.type
_entity_poly.pdbx_seq_one_letter_code
_entity_poly.pdbx_strand_id
1 'polypeptide(L)'
;MAGELIKRGGGHKNLPASVRRDIAFIACETKVQQALVHAKASVGDHAITEVSYLVAVQRQAETIHPHAADAIALIVNTTIQGIARSVANFNTEID
;
A
#
# COMPACT_ATOMS: atom_id res chain seq x y z
N MET A 1 32.27 -5.73 -25.68
CA MET A 1 32.40 -4.82 -24.53
C MET A 1 31.90 -5.56 -23.30
N ALA A 2 32.78 -6.34 -22.67
CA ALA A 2 32.45 -7.07 -21.46
C ALA A 2 32.43 -6.08 -20.30
N GLY A 3 31.23 -5.77 -19.79
CA GLY A 3 31.10 -4.96 -18.59
C GLY A 3 31.71 -5.71 -17.41
N GLU A 4 32.81 -5.19 -16.87
CA GLU A 4 33.35 -5.66 -15.60
C GLU A 4 32.28 -5.47 -14.52
N LEU A 5 31.64 -6.58 -14.16
CA LEU A 5 30.92 -6.68 -12.90
C LEU A 5 31.94 -6.38 -11.79
N ILE A 6 31.73 -5.25 -11.11
CA ILE A 6 32.46 -4.89 -9.90
C ILE A 6 32.43 -6.13 -8.99
N LYS A 7 33.58 -6.78 -8.84
CA LYS A 7 33.76 -7.87 -7.87
C LYS A 7 33.40 -7.28 -6.51
N ARG A 8 32.28 -7.73 -5.93
CA ARG A 8 31.99 -7.53 -4.51
C ARG A 8 33.14 -8.17 -3.75
N GLY A 9 34.14 -7.35 -3.40
CA GLY A 9 35.37 -7.78 -2.79
C GLY A 9 35.08 -8.62 -1.55
N GLY A 10 35.47 -9.89 -1.61
CA GLY A 10 35.53 -10.82 -0.48
C GLY A 10 36.65 -10.43 0.48
N GLY A 11 36.56 -9.23 1.06
CA GLY A 11 37.39 -8.81 2.16
C GLY A 11 36.64 -9.07 3.45
N HIS A 12 36.83 -10.24 4.06
CA HIS A 12 36.55 -10.46 5.47
C HIS A 12 37.50 -9.59 6.31
N LYS A 13 37.37 -8.25 6.24
CA LYS A 13 37.79 -7.41 7.34
C LYS A 13 36.81 -7.75 8.45
N ASN A 14 37.30 -8.34 9.53
CA ASN A 14 36.51 -8.54 10.74
C ASN A 14 36.04 -7.17 11.21
N LEU A 15 34.86 -6.76 10.75
CA LEU A 15 34.23 -5.54 11.18
C LEU A 15 34.08 -5.61 12.71
N PRO A 16 34.36 -4.52 13.42
CA PRO A 16 34.12 -4.45 14.85
C PRO A 16 32.69 -4.90 15.17
N ALA A 17 32.52 -5.58 16.30
CA ALA A 17 31.21 -6.11 16.68
C ALA A 17 30.12 -5.02 16.82
N SER A 18 30.51 -3.76 17.03
CA SER A 18 29.60 -2.60 16.96
C SER A 18 29.10 -2.39 15.53
N VAL A 19 30.00 -2.23 14.56
CA VAL A 19 29.64 -2.01 13.15
C VAL A 19 28.77 -3.13 12.58
N ARG A 20 29.01 -4.39 12.96
CA ARG A 20 28.14 -5.51 12.54
C ARG A 20 26.74 -5.41 13.14
N ARG A 21 26.61 -4.96 14.39
CA ARG A 21 25.31 -4.74 15.04
C ARG A 21 24.57 -3.58 14.40
N ASP A 22 25.27 -2.49 14.08
CA ASP A 22 24.68 -1.32 13.42
C ASP A 22 24.17 -1.68 12.02
N ILE A 23 24.94 -2.46 11.25
CA ILE A 23 24.49 -2.98 9.94
C ILE A 23 23.26 -3.89 10.10
N ALA A 24 23.26 -4.78 11.09
CA ALA A 24 22.11 -5.65 11.35
C ALA A 24 20.85 -4.86 11.75
N PHE A 25 21.03 -3.80 12.55
CA PHE A 25 19.96 -2.88 12.95
C PHE A 25 19.39 -2.14 11.74
N ILE A 26 20.24 -1.50 10.92
CA ILE A 26 19.81 -0.79 9.70
C ILE A 26 19.11 -1.75 8.72
N ALA A 27 19.64 -2.97 8.56
CA ALA A 27 19.01 -3.98 7.72
C ALA A 27 17.64 -4.41 8.25
N CYS A 28 17.46 -4.47 9.58
CA CYS A 28 16.17 -4.74 10.20
C CYS A 28 15.19 -3.59 9.95
N GLU A 29 15.57 -2.35 10.25
CA GLU A 29 14.73 -1.17 10.03
C GLU A 29 14.32 -1.04 8.56
N THR A 30 15.25 -1.25 7.62
CA THR A 30 14.96 -1.19 6.18
C THR A 30 13.90 -2.21 5.78
N LYS A 31 13.94 -3.42 6.34
CA LYS A 31 12.92 -4.46 6.08
C LYS A 31 11.56 -4.06 6.64
N VAL A 32 11.52 -3.47 7.83
CA VAL A 32 10.29 -2.95 8.43
C VAL A 32 9.70 -1.85 7.56
N GLN A 33 10.51 -0.87 7.15
CA GLN A 33 10.10 0.21 6.27
C GLN A 33 9.58 -0.30 4.92
N GLN A 34 10.26 -1.29 4.33
CA GLN A 34 9.80 -1.92 3.11
C GLN A 34 8.44 -2.62 3.30
N ALA A 35 8.25 -3.34 4.40
CA ALA A 35 6.98 -3.97 4.73
C ALA A 35 5.85 -2.95 4.89
N LEU A 36 6.12 -1.80 5.54
CA LEU A 36 5.15 -0.71 5.68
C LEU A 36 4.74 -0.13 4.33
N VAL A 37 5.70 0.16 3.45
CA VAL A 37 5.41 0.65 2.09
C VAL A 37 4.56 -0.35 1.31
N HIS A 38 4.88 -1.64 1.38
CA HIS A 38 4.06 -2.67 0.73
C HIS A 38 2.66 -2.78 1.31
N ALA A 39 2.50 -2.68 2.63
CA ALA A 39 1.19 -2.74 3.27
C ALA A 39 0.31 -1.55 2.83
N LYS A 40 0.87 -0.34 2.80
CA LYS A 40 0.18 0.87 2.31
C LYS A 40 -0.28 0.72 0.86
N ALA A 41 0.63 0.27 0.00
CA ALA A 41 0.31 0.04 -1.42
C ALA A 41 -0.81 -1.00 -1.57
N SER A 42 -0.71 -2.14 -0.88
CA SER A 42 -1.71 -3.21 -0.95
C SER A 42 -3.09 -2.77 -0.48
N VAL A 43 -3.18 -1.98 0.59
CA VAL A 43 -4.45 -1.44 1.08
C VAL A 43 -5.01 -0.40 0.11
N GLY A 44 -4.17 0.46 -0.45
CA GLY A 44 -4.55 1.42 -1.48
C GLY A 44 -5.12 0.75 -2.74
N ASP A 45 -4.42 -0.25 -3.26
CA ASP A 45 -4.85 -0.99 -4.46
C ASP A 45 -6.18 -1.73 -4.22
N HIS A 46 -6.34 -2.33 -3.05
CA HIS A 46 -7.59 -2.99 -2.67
C HIS A 46 -8.75 -1.99 -2.60
N ALA A 47 -8.56 -0.85 -1.92
CA ALA A 47 -9.57 0.19 -1.81
C ALA A 47 -9.98 0.78 -3.18
N ILE A 48 -9.02 1.01 -4.09
CA ILE A 48 -9.31 1.46 -5.45
C ILE A 48 -10.17 0.44 -6.19
N THR A 49 -9.89 -0.85 -6.02
CA THR A 49 -10.66 -1.94 -6.63
C THR A 49 -12.10 -1.97 -6.10
N GLU A 50 -12.30 -1.84 -4.78
CA GLU A 50 -13.64 -1.79 -4.18
C GLU A 50 -14.43 -0.57 -4.65
N VAL A 51 -13.81 0.61 -4.68
CA VAL A 51 -14.46 1.84 -5.17
C VAL A 51 -14.87 1.68 -6.64
N SER A 52 -13.99 1.11 -7.46
CA SER A 52 -14.29 0.85 -8.87
C SER A 52 -15.47 -0.11 -9.05
N TYR A 53 -15.53 -1.16 -8.21
CA TYR A 53 -16.66 -2.09 -8.18
C TYR A 53 -17.96 -1.39 -7.78
N LEU A 54 -17.94 -0.57 -6.72
CA LEU A 54 -19.12 0.18 -6.27
C LEU A 54 -19.66 1.12 -7.36
N VAL A 55 -18.79 1.81 -8.10
CA VAL A 55 -19.20 2.66 -9.23
C VAL A 55 -19.83 1.85 -10.36
N ALA A 56 -19.33 0.65 -10.64
CA ALA A 56 -19.93 -0.23 -11.64
C ALA A 56 -21.33 -0.71 -11.19
N VAL A 57 -21.46 -1.13 -9.93
CA VAL A 57 -22.76 -1.52 -9.33
C VAL A 57 -23.74 -0.36 -9.31
N GLN A 58 -23.29 0.86 -8.99
CA GLN A 58 -24.11 2.07 -9.04
C GLN A 58 -24.75 2.26 -10.41
N ARG A 59 -23.94 2.26 -11.47
CA ARG A 59 -24.44 2.46 -12.85
C ARG A 59 -25.46 1.40 -13.23
N GLN A 60 -25.23 0.14 -12.84
CA GLN A 60 -26.19 -0.93 -13.08
C GLN A 60 -27.48 -0.73 -12.27
N ALA A 61 -27.38 -0.37 -11.00
CA ALA A 61 -28.55 -0.16 -10.15
C ALA A 61 -29.40 1.03 -10.60
N GLU A 62 -28.77 2.14 -11.01
CA GLU A 62 -29.46 3.34 -11.52
C GLU A 62 -30.22 3.07 -12.82
N THR A 63 -29.68 2.20 -13.70
CA THR A 63 -30.38 1.81 -14.93
C THR A 63 -31.59 0.91 -14.67
N ILE A 64 -31.51 0.03 -13.66
CA ILE A 64 -32.63 -0.83 -13.25
C ILE A 64 -33.69 -0.05 -12.46
N HIS A 65 -33.25 0.91 -11.63
CA HIS A 65 -34.11 1.67 -10.73
C HIS A 65 -33.94 3.19 -10.88
N PRO A 66 -34.40 3.81 -11.99
CA PRO A 66 -34.20 5.24 -12.24
C PRO A 66 -34.82 6.14 -11.16
N HIS A 67 -35.95 5.74 -10.58
CA HIS A 67 -36.63 6.50 -9.52
C HIS A 67 -35.86 6.54 -8.18
N ALA A 68 -34.89 5.64 -8.00
CA ALA A 68 -34.07 5.56 -6.79
C ALA A 68 -32.64 6.07 -7.02
N ALA A 69 -32.34 6.65 -8.18
CA ALA A 69 -30.97 7.01 -8.56
C ALA A 69 -30.26 7.90 -7.53
N ASP A 70 -30.94 8.93 -7.02
CA ASP A 70 -30.36 9.83 -6.00
C ASP A 70 -30.03 9.10 -4.69
N ALA A 71 -30.89 8.17 -4.27
CA ALA A 71 -30.67 7.37 -3.07
C ALA A 71 -29.50 6.37 -3.28
N ILE A 72 -29.42 5.75 -4.44
CA ILE A 72 -28.32 4.85 -4.82
C ILE A 72 -27.00 5.63 -4.81
N ALA A 73 -26.96 6.79 -5.46
CA ALA A 73 -25.78 7.65 -5.49
C ALA A 73 -25.35 8.08 -4.08
N LEU A 74 -26.30 8.42 -3.20
CA LEU A 74 -25.99 8.77 -1.81
C LEU A 74 -25.35 7.60 -1.04
N ILE A 75 -25.91 6.39 -1.16
CA ILE A 75 -25.37 5.20 -0.50
C ILE A 75 -23.95 4.90 -0.98
N VAL A 76 -23.74 4.93 -2.29
CA VAL A 76 -22.44 4.63 -2.91
C VAL A 76 -21.41 5.67 -2.50
N ASN A 77 -21.73 6.96 -2.59
CA ASN A 77 -20.82 8.04 -2.17
C ASN A 77 -20.47 7.97 -0.68
N THR A 78 -21.44 7.67 0.18
CA THR A 78 -21.22 7.48 1.62
C THR A 78 -20.27 6.32 1.89
N THR A 79 -20.44 5.22 1.14
CA THR A 79 -19.57 4.03 1.25
C THR A 79 -18.15 4.34 0.78
N ILE A 80 -17.99 5.02 -0.36
CA ILE A 80 -16.68 5.45 -0.89
C ILE A 80 -15.95 6.35 0.13
N GLN A 81 -16.67 7.30 0.76
CA GLN A 81 -16.10 8.13 1.82
C GLN A 81 -15.73 7.32 3.07
N GLY A 82 -16.46 6.26 3.39
CA GLY A 82 -16.10 5.30 4.44
C GLY A 82 -14.78 4.58 4.14
N ILE A 83 -14.63 4.07 2.92
CA ILE A 83 -13.39 3.43 2.46
C ILE A 83 -12.21 4.41 2.53
N ALA A 84 -12.38 5.64 2.01
CA ALA A 84 -11.33 6.66 2.04
C ALA A 84 -10.86 6.97 3.48
N ARG A 85 -11.81 7.08 4.43
CA ARG A 85 -11.48 7.26 5.86
C ARG A 85 -10.76 6.05 6.43
N SER A 86 -11.18 4.84 6.11
CA SER A 86 -10.53 3.61 6.56
C SER A 86 -9.07 3.54 6.10
N VAL A 87 -8.80 3.85 4.82
CA VAL A 87 -7.44 3.91 4.27
C VAL A 87 -6.60 4.99 4.94
N ALA A 88 -7.17 6.17 5.19
CA ALA A 88 -6.48 7.25 5.89
C ALA A 88 -6.12 6.85 7.33
N ASN A 89 -7.06 6.26 8.07
CA ASN A 89 -6.85 5.78 9.43
C ASN A 89 -5.78 4.69 9.46
N PHE A 90 -5.84 3.72 8.56
CA PHE A 90 -4.82 2.69 8.43
C PHE A 90 -3.44 3.33 8.23
N ASN A 91 -3.31 4.28 7.29
CA ASN A 91 -2.05 4.95 7.04
C ASN A 91 -1.51 5.65 8.31
N THR A 92 -2.38 6.32 9.08
CA THR A 92 -1.96 6.98 10.33
C THR A 92 -1.64 6.03 11.48
N GLU A 93 -2.22 4.83 11.51
CA GLU A 93 -1.99 3.83 12.56
C GLU A 93 -0.70 3.02 12.36
N ILE A 94 -0.24 2.88 11.11
CA ILE A 94 0.96 2.12 10.77
C ILE A 94 2.21 3.00 10.54
N ASP A 95 2.05 4.33 10.53
CA ASP A 95 3.14 5.30 10.58
C ASP A 95 3.72 5.41 12.01
#